data_AF-A0A916G8L1-F1
#
_entry.id   AF-A0A916G8L1-F1
#
_cell.length_a   1.000
_cell.length_b   1.000
_cell.length_c   1.000
_cell.angle_alpha   90.00
_cell.angle_beta   90.00
_cell.angle_gamma   90.00
#
_symmetry.space_group_name_H-M   'P 1'
#
loop_
_entity.id
_entity.type
_entity.pdbx_description
1 polymer ?
#
loop_
_entity_poly.entity_id
_entity_poly.type
_entity_poly.pdbx_seq_one_letter_code
_entity_poly.pdbx_strand_id
1 'polypeptide(L)'
;MEPASGERSRSPIVTLVYFVLGLGAVLLLLGGVGMFLFLRTEQGQKILTLAREGRALLAEASSAPGTTELRDVGCEAALVLPAGKIADLLRQLEPAARSDEIGAGFLSAGSLPAETPVVFCSQRQPGVPDCSAAARIYSAALAQPPERFVVLMAPRQGALAGCSGVFGADGTRVEDLPPLRADGTPQAAPPL
;
A
#
# COMPACT_ATOMS: atom_id res chain seq x y z
N MET A 1 -52.09 21.97 53.15
CA MET A 1 -51.25 20.80 52.81
C MET A 1 -50.67 21.09 51.44
N GLU A 2 -49.53 21.78 51.42
CA GLU A 2 -48.79 22.09 50.20
C GLU A 2 -47.64 21.08 50.07
N PRO A 3 -47.54 20.34 48.96
CA PRO A 3 -46.40 19.46 48.74
C PRO A 3 -45.16 20.32 48.50
N ALA A 4 -44.14 20.12 49.35
CA ALA A 4 -42.83 20.71 49.21
C ALA A 4 -42.24 20.32 47.84
N SER A 5 -41.98 21.34 47.03
CA SER A 5 -41.34 21.22 45.72
C SER A 5 -39.91 20.70 45.89
N GLY A 6 -39.70 19.42 45.61
CA GLY A 6 -38.38 18.80 45.62
C GLY A 6 -37.53 19.33 44.47
N GLU A 7 -36.57 20.19 44.79
CA GLU A 7 -35.58 20.71 43.87
C GLU A 7 -34.66 19.55 43.42
N ARG A 8 -35.00 18.97 42.27
CA ARG A 8 -34.30 17.82 41.70
C ARG A 8 -32.94 18.31 41.17
N SER A 9 -31.94 18.33 42.05
CA SER A 9 -30.54 18.68 41.73
C SER A 9 -30.07 17.85 40.54
N ARG A 10 -30.01 18.49 39.36
CA ARG A 10 -29.49 17.86 38.15
C ARG A 10 -28.00 17.69 38.35
N SER A 11 -27.57 16.43 38.46
CA SER A 11 -26.16 16.08 38.64
C SER A 11 -25.30 16.74 37.55
N PRO A 12 -24.22 17.47 37.92
CA PRO A 12 -23.35 18.18 36.97
C PRO A 12 -22.72 17.24 35.92
N ILE A 13 -22.64 15.94 36.24
CA ILE A 13 -22.18 14.88 35.33
C ILE A 13 -23.08 14.80 34.10
N VAL A 14 -24.40 14.93 34.28
CA VAL A 14 -25.36 14.85 33.17
C VAL A 14 -25.16 16.02 32.19
N THR A 15 -24.96 17.23 32.71
CA THR A 15 -24.69 18.43 31.90
C THR A 15 -23.39 18.30 31.10
N LEU A 16 -22.32 17.77 31.73
CA LEU A 16 -21.03 17.54 31.05
C LEU A 16 -21.17 16.54 29.89
N VAL A 17 -21.89 15.43 30.10
CA VAL A 17 -22.11 14.42 29.06
C VAL A 17 -22.84 15.02 27.86
N TYR A 18 -23.92 15.77 28.08
CA TYR A 18 -24.64 16.43 26.99
C TYR A 18 -23.78 17.44 26.24
N PHE A 19 -22.90 18.16 26.94
CA PHE A 19 -21.99 19.11 26.30
C PHE A 19 -20.97 18.40 25.40
N VAL A 20 -20.33 17.33 25.88
CA VAL A 20 -19.37 16.55 25.08
C VAL A 20 -20.05 15.92 23.87
N LEU A 21 -21.25 15.38 24.06
CA LEU A 21 -22.03 14.73 23.00
C LEU A 21 -22.52 15.76 21.96
N GLY A 22 -22.94 16.94 22.41
CA GLY A 22 -23.29 18.07 21.56
C GLY A 22 -22.11 18.60 20.75
N LEU A 23 -20.95 18.81 21.40
CA LEU A 23 -19.73 19.25 20.73
C LEU A 23 -19.25 18.22 19.70
N GLY A 24 -19.30 16.93 20.05
CA GLY A 24 -18.97 15.83 19.13
C GLY A 24 -19.89 15.81 17.91
N ALA A 25 -21.20 16.00 18.10
CA ALA A 25 -22.15 16.09 16.98
C ALA A 25 -21.87 17.30 16.08
N VAL A 26 -21.53 18.47 16.64
CA VAL A 26 -21.16 19.67 15.86
C VAL A 26 -19.88 19.43 15.06
N LEU A 27 -18.85 18.83 15.66
CA LEU A 27 -17.60 18.50 14.96
C LEU A 27 -17.84 17.50 13.82
N LEU A 28 -18.66 16.47 14.03
CA LEU A 28 -19.03 15.51 12.99
C LEU A 28 -19.82 16.16 11.85
N LEU A 29 -20.73 17.09 12.16
CA LEU A 29 -21.47 17.83 11.15
C LEU A 29 -20.56 18.75 10.33
N LEU A 30 -19.71 19.55 10.98
CA LEU A 30 -18.77 20.44 10.29
C LEU A 30 -17.77 19.66 9.44
N GLY A 31 -17.19 18.58 10.01
CA GLY A 31 -16.29 17.69 9.29
C GLY A 31 -16.98 16.98 8.13
N GLY A 32 -18.21 16.50 8.32
CA GLY A 32 -19.00 15.84 7.29
C GLY A 32 -19.37 16.78 6.14
N VAL A 33 -19.82 18.00 6.43
CA VAL A 33 -20.13 19.02 5.42
C VAL A 33 -18.86 19.45 4.68
N GLY A 34 -17.76 19.68 5.40
CA GLY A 34 -16.47 20.03 4.80
C GLY A 34 -15.96 18.93 3.85
N MET A 35 -15.99 17.66 4.29
CA MET A 35 -15.64 16.51 3.46
C MET A 35 -16.58 16.38 2.25
N PHE A 36 -17.88 16.56 2.44
CA PHE A 36 -18.87 16.51 1.37
C PHE A 36 -18.63 17.59 0.31
N LEU A 37 -18.37 18.83 0.73
CA LEU A 37 -18.03 19.93 -0.18
C LEU A 37 -16.71 19.66 -0.90
N PHE A 38 -15.70 19.14 -0.20
CA PHE A 38 -14.42 18.76 -0.80
C PHE A 38 -14.61 17.69 -1.89
N LEU A 39 -15.40 16.65 -1.65
CA LEU A 39 -15.72 15.60 -2.62
C LEU A 39 -16.45 16.12 -3.87
N ARG A 40 -17.11 17.29 -3.79
CA ARG A 40 -17.74 17.94 -4.96
C ARG A 40 -16.78 18.78 -5.80
N THR A 41 -15.59 19.11 -5.28
CA THR A 41 -14.58 19.82 -6.07
C THR A 41 -13.96 18.89 -7.13
N GLU A 42 -13.43 19.45 -8.22
CA GLU A 42 -12.73 18.67 -9.25
C GLU A 42 -11.55 17.88 -8.68
N GLN A 43 -10.85 18.46 -7.69
CA GLN A 43 -9.76 17.79 -6.99
C GLN A 43 -10.27 16.59 -6.17
N GLY A 44 -11.38 16.75 -5.45
CA GLY A 44 -12.01 15.67 -4.71
C GLY A 44 -12.50 14.52 -5.61
N GLN A 45 -13.06 14.84 -6.79
CA GLN A 45 -13.45 13.83 -7.76
C GLN A 45 -12.25 13.06 -8.32
N LYS A 46 -11.14 13.74 -8.65
CA LYS A 46 -9.90 13.08 -9.09
C LYS A 46 -9.38 12.12 -8.03
N ILE A 47 -9.30 12.56 -6.77
CA ILE A 47 -8.85 11.71 -5.65
C ILE A 47 -9.78 10.51 -5.47
N LEU A 48 -11.10 10.70 -5.59
CA LEU A 48 -12.05 9.60 -5.46
C LEU A 48 -11.91 8.57 -6.60
N THR A 49 -11.70 9.04 -7.83
CA THR A 49 -11.44 8.18 -8.99
C THR A 49 -10.14 7.40 -8.78
N LEU A 50 -9.05 8.06 -8.37
CA LEU A 50 -7.79 7.41 -8.02
C LEU A 50 -7.95 6.38 -6.91
N ALA A 51 -8.74 6.69 -5.88
CA ALA A 51 -9.00 5.76 -4.80
C ALA A 51 -9.81 4.55 -5.27
N ARG A 52 -10.75 4.74 -6.21
CA ARG A 52 -11.55 3.65 -6.79
C ARG A 52 -10.70 2.77 -7.70
N GLU A 53 -9.94 3.36 -8.61
CA GLU A 53 -9.04 2.65 -9.52
C GLU A 53 -7.93 1.95 -8.75
N GLY A 54 -7.31 2.62 -7.78
CA GLY A 54 -6.33 2.03 -6.87
C GLY A 54 -6.90 0.83 -6.10
N ARG A 55 -8.14 0.93 -5.58
CA ARG A 55 -8.80 -0.22 -4.93
C ARG A 55 -9.07 -1.38 -5.89
N ALA A 56 -9.52 -1.10 -7.11
CA ALA A 56 -9.72 -2.14 -8.11
C ALA A 56 -8.41 -2.84 -8.46
N LEU A 57 -7.33 -2.07 -8.67
CA LEU A 57 -5.99 -2.58 -8.93
C LEU A 57 -5.44 -3.39 -7.74
N LEU A 58 -5.62 -2.92 -6.51
CA LEU A 58 -5.21 -3.68 -5.32
C LEU A 58 -6.00 -4.99 -5.17
N ALA A 59 -7.30 -4.96 -5.46
CA ALA A 59 -8.14 -6.15 -5.43
C ALA A 59 -7.66 -7.18 -6.47
N GLU A 60 -7.47 -6.73 -7.72
CA GLU A 60 -6.92 -7.55 -8.81
C GLU A 60 -5.54 -8.12 -8.46
N ALA A 61 -4.66 -7.26 -7.94
CA ALA A 61 -3.32 -7.64 -7.50
C ALA A 61 -3.33 -8.69 -6.39
N SER A 62 -4.31 -8.61 -5.49
CA SER A 62 -4.47 -9.56 -4.39
C SER A 62 -5.14 -10.86 -4.83
N SER A 63 -5.85 -10.91 -5.95
CA SER A 63 -6.42 -12.14 -6.48
C SER A 63 -5.61 -12.73 -7.63
N ALA A 64 -4.46 -12.14 -7.95
CA ALA A 64 -3.57 -12.62 -8.99
C ALA A 64 -3.03 -14.03 -8.66
N PRO A 65 -2.77 -14.86 -9.67
CA PRO A 65 -2.27 -16.22 -9.46
C PRO A 65 -0.90 -16.22 -8.76
N GLY A 66 -0.62 -17.22 -7.92
CA GLY A 66 0.58 -17.29 -7.10
C GLY A 66 0.49 -16.52 -5.76
N THR A 67 -0.49 -15.62 -5.59
CA THR A 67 -0.61 -14.85 -4.34
C THR A 67 -1.09 -15.68 -3.16
N THR A 68 -1.94 -16.68 -3.38
CA THR A 68 -2.43 -17.58 -2.33
C THR A 68 -1.29 -18.41 -1.77
N GLU A 69 -0.48 -19.00 -2.66
CA GLU A 69 0.68 -19.82 -2.31
C GLU A 69 1.71 -19.01 -1.54
N LEU A 70 1.93 -17.75 -1.91
CA LEU A 70 2.79 -16.82 -1.17
C LEU A 70 2.24 -16.51 0.24
N ARG A 71 0.91 -16.39 0.40
CA ARG A 71 0.31 -16.18 1.72
C ARG A 71 0.44 -17.41 2.61
N ASP A 72 0.25 -18.59 2.03
CA ASP A 72 0.32 -19.86 2.74
C ASP A 72 1.73 -20.11 3.32
N VAL A 73 2.78 -19.53 2.72
CA VAL A 73 4.16 -19.62 3.22
C VAL A 73 4.58 -18.48 4.15
N GLY A 74 3.69 -17.54 4.47
CA GLY A 74 3.93 -16.52 5.49
C GLY A 74 3.93 -15.06 5.02
N CYS A 75 3.64 -14.78 3.74
CA CYS A 75 3.35 -13.41 3.32
C CYS A 75 2.01 -12.95 3.92
N GLU A 76 2.01 -11.95 4.80
CA GLU A 76 0.79 -11.36 5.36
C GLU A 76 -0.06 -10.70 4.28
N ALA A 77 0.60 -9.99 3.37
CA ALA A 77 0.02 -9.51 2.13
C ALA A 77 0.90 -9.97 0.97
N ALA A 78 0.26 -10.54 -0.04
CA ALA A 78 0.87 -10.91 -1.30
C ALA A 78 0.07 -10.23 -2.41
N LEU A 79 0.76 -9.46 -3.24
CA LEU A 79 0.19 -8.70 -4.36
C LEU A 79 1.05 -8.96 -5.58
N VAL A 80 0.44 -9.07 -6.76
CA VAL A 80 1.17 -9.16 -8.02
C VAL A 80 0.59 -8.14 -8.97
N LEU A 81 1.43 -7.20 -9.43
CA LEU A 81 1.01 -6.16 -10.37
C LEU A 81 1.97 -6.07 -11.54
N PRO A 82 1.50 -5.87 -12.77
CA PRO A 82 2.40 -5.55 -13.88
C PRO A 82 3.06 -4.18 -13.65
N ALA A 83 4.36 -4.09 -13.97
CA ALA A 83 5.17 -2.89 -13.77
C ALA A 83 4.56 -1.65 -14.44
N GLY A 84 3.92 -1.81 -15.60
CA GLY A 84 3.23 -0.73 -16.31
C GLY A 84 2.10 -0.09 -15.48
N LYS A 85 1.30 -0.89 -14.77
CA LYS A 85 0.21 -0.37 -13.91
C LYS A 85 0.75 0.42 -12.73
N ILE A 86 1.90 0.03 -12.18
CA ILE A 86 2.57 0.77 -11.11
C ILE A 86 3.04 2.12 -11.64
N ALA A 87 3.67 2.14 -12.82
CA ALA A 87 4.12 3.38 -13.46
C ALA A 87 2.94 4.33 -13.77
N ASP A 88 1.81 3.78 -14.24
CA ASP A 88 0.61 4.57 -14.51
C ASP A 88 0.00 5.15 -13.22
N LEU A 89 -0.06 4.37 -12.14
CA LEU A 89 -0.50 4.86 -10.83
C LEU A 89 0.39 5.99 -10.31
N LEU A 90 1.72 5.84 -10.40
CA LEU A 90 2.66 6.86 -9.95
C LEU A 90 2.52 8.16 -10.76
N ARG A 91 2.38 8.05 -12.09
CA ARG A 91 2.13 9.21 -12.97
C ARG A 91 0.86 9.97 -12.60
N GLN A 92 -0.17 9.26 -12.14
CA GLN A 92 -1.43 9.88 -11.74
C GLN A 92 -1.37 10.52 -10.35
N LEU A 93 -0.59 9.97 -9.42
CA LEU A 93 -0.46 10.47 -8.06
C LEU A 93 0.41 11.73 -7.96
N GLU A 94 1.47 11.82 -8.76
CA GLU A 94 2.39 12.95 -8.73
C GLU A 94 2.50 13.65 -10.10
N PRO A 95 1.45 14.39 -10.53
CA PRO A 95 1.53 15.18 -11.76
C PRO A 95 2.54 16.35 -11.64
N ALA A 96 3.01 16.66 -10.42
CA ALA A 96 3.90 17.78 -10.13
C ALA A 96 5.29 17.38 -9.59
N ALA A 97 5.51 16.12 -9.21
CA ALA A 97 6.86 15.68 -8.89
C ALA A 97 7.63 15.53 -10.19
N ARG A 98 8.77 16.19 -10.30
CA ARG A 98 9.66 16.07 -11.46
C ARG A 98 10.00 14.59 -11.61
N SER A 99 9.59 14.02 -12.73
CA SER A 99 9.68 12.60 -13.12
C SER A 99 11.08 11.96 -12.96
N ASP A 100 12.09 12.77 -12.70
CA ASP A 100 13.50 12.39 -12.73
C ASP A 100 14.02 11.83 -11.40
N GLU A 101 13.37 12.09 -10.24
CA GLU A 101 13.92 11.67 -8.94
C GLU A 101 13.25 10.44 -8.32
N ILE A 102 11.92 10.30 -8.39
CA ILE A 102 11.19 9.22 -7.69
C ILE A 102 11.07 7.94 -8.54
N GLY A 103 11.11 8.06 -9.88
CA GLY A 103 11.09 6.92 -10.80
C GLY A 103 12.46 6.29 -11.07
N ALA A 104 13.54 7.03 -10.78
CA ALA A 104 14.90 6.68 -11.20
C ALA A 104 15.49 5.42 -10.54
N GLY A 105 15.06 5.08 -9.33
CA GLY A 105 15.67 3.99 -8.58
C GLY A 105 15.19 2.58 -9.00
N PHE A 106 13.87 2.41 -9.14
CA PHE A 106 13.27 1.08 -9.31
C PHE A 106 12.78 0.82 -10.74
N LEU A 107 12.25 1.84 -11.43
CA LEU A 107 11.74 1.71 -12.80
C LEU A 107 12.79 2.10 -13.85
N SER A 108 13.76 2.94 -13.49
CA SER A 108 14.84 3.33 -14.41
C SER A 108 16.08 2.45 -14.34
N ALA A 109 16.13 1.48 -13.42
CA ALA A 109 17.07 0.36 -13.49
C ALA A 109 16.68 -0.58 -14.65
N GLY A 110 16.85 -0.13 -15.88
CA GLY A 110 16.90 -0.96 -17.08
C GLY A 110 15.58 -1.60 -17.54
N SER A 111 14.67 -0.79 -18.08
CA SER A 111 13.68 -1.21 -19.10
C SER A 111 12.92 -2.52 -18.82
N LEU A 112 12.35 -2.69 -17.63
CA LEU A 112 11.39 -3.78 -17.42
C LEU A 112 10.21 -3.57 -18.39
N PRO A 113 9.87 -4.58 -19.23
CA PRO A 113 8.66 -4.53 -20.04
C PRO A 113 7.45 -4.17 -19.17
N ALA A 114 6.51 -3.38 -19.70
CA ALA A 114 5.31 -2.95 -18.96
C ALA A 114 4.50 -4.15 -18.41
N GLU A 115 4.58 -5.29 -19.08
CA GLU A 115 3.92 -6.55 -18.73
C GLU A 115 4.65 -7.35 -17.65
N THR A 116 5.84 -6.92 -17.21
CA THR A 116 6.63 -7.65 -16.22
C THR A 116 5.92 -7.64 -14.87
N PRO A 117 5.57 -8.80 -14.30
CA PRO A 117 4.90 -8.83 -13.02
C PRO A 117 5.87 -8.51 -11.89
N VAL A 118 5.39 -7.69 -10.97
CA VAL A 118 6.05 -7.28 -9.74
C VAL A 118 5.30 -7.94 -8.60
N VAL A 119 5.94 -8.90 -7.96
CA VAL A 119 5.45 -9.66 -6.82
C VAL A 119 5.87 -8.93 -5.55
N PHE A 120 4.90 -8.46 -4.78
CA PHE A 120 5.10 -7.84 -3.48
C PHE A 120 4.66 -8.80 -2.38
N CYS A 121 5.55 -9.10 -1.45
CA CYS A 121 5.28 -9.88 -0.25
C CYS A 121 5.63 -9.05 0.99
N SER A 122 4.65 -8.78 1.85
CA SER A 122 4.92 -8.22 3.19
C SER A 122 4.94 -9.34 4.21
N GLN A 123 6.02 -9.46 4.97
CA GLN A 123 6.14 -10.43 6.06
C GLN A 123 5.60 -9.86 7.37
N ARG A 124 4.99 -10.74 8.17
CA ARG A 124 4.63 -10.42 9.56
C ARG A 124 5.74 -10.79 10.55
N GLN A 125 6.48 -11.85 10.23
CA GLN A 125 7.57 -12.36 11.05
C GLN A 125 8.87 -12.34 10.26
N PRO A 126 9.98 -11.88 10.85
CA PRO A 126 11.27 -11.89 10.16
C PRO A 126 11.71 -13.32 9.86
N GLY A 127 12.19 -13.54 8.63
CA GLY A 127 12.96 -14.73 8.28
C GLY A 127 12.26 -15.84 7.50
N VAL A 128 10.97 -15.70 7.13
CA VAL A 128 10.28 -16.68 6.27
C VAL A 128 9.23 -16.00 5.37
N PRO A 129 9.21 -16.27 4.05
CA PRO A 129 10.23 -16.92 3.20
C PRO A 129 11.33 -15.94 2.76
N ASP A 130 12.53 -16.41 2.37
CA ASP A 130 13.50 -15.54 1.69
C ASP A 130 13.04 -15.16 0.27
N CYS A 131 13.64 -14.13 -0.36
CA CYS A 131 13.24 -13.69 -1.71
C CYS A 131 13.31 -14.79 -2.77
N SER A 132 14.32 -15.65 -2.70
CA SER A 132 14.54 -16.72 -3.68
C SER A 132 13.55 -17.87 -3.45
N ALA A 133 13.14 -18.11 -2.22
CA ALA A 133 12.07 -19.03 -1.86
C ALA A 133 10.72 -18.47 -2.34
N ALA A 134 10.42 -17.19 -2.07
CA ALA A 134 9.21 -16.54 -2.57
C ALA A 134 9.14 -16.58 -4.11
N ALA A 135 10.25 -16.30 -4.79
CA ALA A 135 10.34 -16.37 -6.25
C ALA A 135 10.03 -17.78 -6.79
N ARG A 136 10.63 -18.82 -6.20
CA ARG A 136 10.39 -20.22 -6.59
C ARG A 136 8.97 -20.69 -6.31
N ILE A 137 8.37 -20.24 -5.20
CA ILE A 137 6.99 -20.56 -4.86
C ILE A 137 6.04 -19.91 -5.86
N TYR A 138 6.27 -18.63 -6.16
CA TYR A 138 5.49 -17.91 -7.15
C TYR A 138 5.60 -18.55 -8.54
N SER A 139 6.81 -18.88 -9.01
CA SER A 139 6.98 -19.51 -10.33
C SER A 139 6.34 -20.90 -10.41
N ALA A 140 6.45 -21.70 -9.35
CA ALA A 140 5.85 -23.03 -9.28
C ALA A 140 4.31 -23.00 -9.23
N ALA A 141 3.70 -21.92 -8.74
CA ALA A 141 2.25 -21.75 -8.68
C ALA A 141 1.62 -21.41 -10.04
N LEU A 142 2.42 -20.94 -11.01
CA LEU A 142 1.93 -20.55 -12.33
C LEU A 142 2.02 -21.70 -13.31
N ALA A 143 0.94 -21.92 -14.08
CA ALA A 143 0.96 -22.86 -15.19
C ALA A 143 1.96 -22.42 -16.30
N GLN A 144 2.14 -21.12 -16.46
CA GLN A 144 3.07 -20.50 -17.40
C GLN A 144 3.78 -19.34 -16.70
N PRO A 145 4.94 -19.58 -16.07
CA PRO A 145 5.68 -18.52 -15.41
C PRO A 145 6.23 -17.51 -16.44
N PRO A 146 6.22 -16.20 -16.12
CA PRO A 146 6.80 -15.18 -16.99
C PRO A 146 8.31 -15.39 -17.10
N GLU A 147 8.90 -15.03 -18.26
CA GLU A 147 10.34 -15.16 -18.48
C GLU A 147 11.17 -14.41 -17.43
N ARG A 148 10.66 -13.25 -17.00
CA ARG A 148 11.23 -12.41 -15.94
C ARG A 148 10.13 -11.84 -15.07
N PHE A 149 10.40 -11.72 -13.79
CA PHE A 149 9.53 -11.04 -12.83
C PHE A 149 10.36 -10.43 -11.70
N VAL A 150 9.80 -9.45 -11.00
CA VAL A 150 10.48 -8.79 -9.88
C VAL A 150 9.84 -9.25 -8.58
N VAL A 151 10.65 -9.58 -7.58
CA VAL A 151 10.16 -9.83 -6.22
C VAL A 151 10.61 -8.71 -5.30
N LEU A 152 9.66 -8.17 -4.56
CA LEU A 152 9.83 -7.15 -3.54
C LEU A 152 9.35 -7.71 -2.20
N MET A 153 10.25 -7.79 -1.23
CA MET A 153 9.93 -8.30 0.10
C MET A 153 10.01 -7.21 1.14
N ALA A 154 8.89 -6.83 1.74
CA ALA A 154 8.84 -5.89 2.85
C ALA A 154 8.85 -6.65 4.20
N PRO A 155 9.84 -6.41 5.09
CA PRO A 155 9.96 -7.16 6.36
C PRO A 155 8.88 -6.80 7.39
N ARG A 156 8.17 -5.68 7.18
CA ARG A 156 7.01 -5.22 7.97
C ARG A 156 6.18 -4.26 7.13
N GLN A 157 4.89 -4.09 7.47
CA GLN A 157 4.08 -3.03 6.87
C GLN A 157 4.75 -1.66 7.08
N GLY A 158 4.97 -0.93 5.98
CA GLY A 158 5.62 0.39 6.01
C GLY A 158 7.15 0.39 6.08
N ALA A 159 7.81 -0.78 6.10
CA ALA A 159 9.25 -0.82 5.82
C ALA A 159 9.50 -0.92 4.32
N LEU A 160 10.61 -0.32 3.89
CA LEU A 160 11.16 -0.55 2.56
C LEU A 160 11.56 -2.01 2.39
N ALA A 161 11.64 -2.43 1.12
CA ALA A 161 11.97 -3.80 0.76
C ALA A 161 13.28 -4.23 1.44
N GLY A 162 13.18 -5.21 2.34
CA GLY A 162 14.32 -5.83 3.00
C GLY A 162 15.12 -6.69 2.02
N CYS A 163 14.48 -7.15 0.94
CA CYS A 163 15.15 -7.76 -0.19
C CYS A 163 14.34 -7.53 -1.47
N SER A 164 15.06 -7.32 -2.58
CA SER A 164 14.52 -7.15 -3.93
C SER A 164 15.43 -7.84 -4.96
N GLY A 165 14.85 -8.26 -6.08
CA GLY A 165 15.61 -8.92 -7.16
C GLY A 165 14.75 -9.17 -8.40
N VAL A 166 15.40 -9.30 -9.55
CA VAL A 166 14.78 -9.81 -10.79
C VAL A 166 15.04 -11.31 -10.86
N PHE A 167 13.99 -12.07 -11.14
CA PHE A 167 14.01 -13.53 -11.17
C PHE A 167 13.55 -14.04 -12.53
N GLY A 168 14.10 -15.18 -12.95
CA GLY A 168 13.69 -15.90 -14.16
C GLY A 168 12.49 -16.80 -13.92
N ALA A 169 11.97 -17.41 -14.99
CA ALA A 169 10.81 -18.30 -14.96
C ALA A 169 10.91 -19.49 -13.97
N ASP A 170 12.12 -19.92 -13.62
CA ASP A 170 12.38 -20.99 -12.65
C ASP A 170 12.54 -20.49 -11.20
N GLY A 171 12.43 -19.18 -10.98
CA GLY A 171 12.66 -18.53 -9.69
C GLY A 171 14.14 -18.35 -9.35
N THR A 172 15.07 -18.55 -10.30
CA THR A 172 16.48 -18.20 -10.12
C THR A 172 16.68 -16.69 -10.21
N ARG A 173 17.60 -16.15 -9.41
CA ARG A 173 17.91 -14.73 -9.43
C ARG A 173 18.76 -14.41 -10.67
N VAL A 174 18.28 -13.48 -11.48
CA VAL A 174 18.95 -13.01 -12.70
C VAL A 174 19.74 -11.73 -12.42
N GLU A 175 19.13 -10.80 -11.67
CA GLU A 175 19.71 -9.49 -11.40
C GLU A 175 19.39 -9.02 -9.98
N ASP A 176 20.40 -8.51 -9.28
CA ASP A 176 20.25 -7.88 -7.98
C ASP A 176 19.77 -6.44 -8.16
N LEU A 177 18.63 -6.10 -7.54
CA LEU A 177 18.23 -4.70 -7.46
C LEU A 177 19.01 -4.03 -6.32
N PRO A 178 19.51 -2.79 -6.54
CA PRO A 178 20.17 -2.05 -5.48
C PRO A 178 19.21 -1.86 -4.29
N PRO A 179 19.70 -1.99 -3.04
CA PRO A 179 18.86 -1.79 -1.88
C PRO A 179 18.33 -0.36 -1.86
N LEU A 180 17.01 -0.23 -1.69
CA LEU A 180 16.34 1.04 -1.46
C LEU A 180 16.69 1.53 -0.05
N ARG A 181 17.34 2.69 0.07
CA ARG A 181 17.60 3.31 1.38
C ARG A 181 16.31 3.85 1.99
N ALA A 182 16.30 3.96 3.33
CA ALA A 182 15.22 4.53 4.14
C ALA A 182 14.68 5.88 3.63
N ASP A 183 15.54 6.68 2.99
CA ASP A 183 15.24 8.00 2.43
C ASP A 183 14.78 7.95 0.97
N GLY A 184 14.61 6.76 0.39
CA GLY A 184 14.24 6.55 -1.02
C GLY A 184 15.41 6.71 -1.99
N THR A 185 16.62 7.02 -1.53
CA THR A 185 17.77 7.19 -2.42
C THR A 185 18.44 5.86 -2.76
N PRO A 186 18.92 5.65 -4.00
CA PRO A 186 19.74 4.50 -4.33
C PRO A 186 21.02 4.48 -3.48
N GLN A 187 21.33 3.35 -2.84
CA GLN A 187 22.64 3.18 -2.22
C GLN A 187 23.70 3.00 -3.31
N ALA A 188 24.62 3.96 -3.42
CA ALA A 188 25.81 3.78 -4.25
C ALA A 188 26.52 2.48 -3.84
N ALA A 189 26.79 1.61 -4.82
CA ALA A 189 27.52 0.38 -4.61
C ALA A 189 28.89 0.71 -3.96
N PRO A 190 29.33 -0.05 -2.94
CA PRO A 190 30.65 0.16 -2.36
C PRO A 190 31.73 0.00 -3.45
N PRO A 191 32.76 0.85 -3.49
CA PRO A 191 33.87 0.67 -4.43
C PRO A 191 34.54 -0.69 -4.16
N LEU A 192 34.74 -1.45 -5.25
CA LEU A 192 35.48 -2.72 -5.25
C LEU A 192 36.97 -2.52 -4.92
#